data_AF-A0A5C6SC21-F1
#
_entry.id   AF-A0A5C6SC21-F1
#
_cell.length_a   1.000
_cell.length_b   1.000
_cell.length_c   1.000
_cell.angle_alpha   90.00
_cell.angle_beta   90.00
_cell.angle_gamma   90.00
#
_symmetry.space_group_name_H-M   'P 1'
#
loop_
_entity.id
_entity.type
_entity.pdbx_description
1 polymer ?
#
loop_
_entity_poly.entity_id
_entity_poly.type
_entity_poly.pdbx_seq_one_letter_code
_entity_poly.pdbx_strand_id
1 'polypeptide(L)'
;MTSKDSEKPTVVHDPEPIDFFTKESLGMNNQVYETKFAALGRWAVVKTFWKALLFCMILNWAALNDGFQQQIPGNVIPMQAFINTMADTTINGKPAVSARVVSYWQGFAEMSKTLGMFTGGYFADRLGRKKALCGAIVILLGGSIAEITASGWKSWLGAAVLVRLGVGLAQSILITYVSELTPFQIRGLMIGAYQLCLGIGQLISAIATQLITIHQPTKWRPLIATEFIFTGLLILMVWLVPESHIYYARKGEDDKAKKSMLTLYGNIDGYDVEHEYRVIQHGIDAERQLHLESKSSSFFEIFDKHNWRRTLAGCMGICSQWAAGAPIVFSYSTYFFAVAGLKDPFLVTIITFVLLIIAIVSSLVACEFIGRRPLLVGRVQIRKQMKPSLTDYLVDNTASDKAALGCLLLWVIAYGCSAGPIGFVAAGETSTPRLRAQTTSFNLGCYGLGFVVFQWTVSYMISPDAGNLGVKAVFVWAGLLVPTTVLLWFFYPETYGRSYWELDELYSRNIPAWRFKNTPTLVDESGGKNRALMSGRNDHSKNQNTMT
;
A
#
# COMPACT_ATOMS: atom_id res chain seq x y z
N MET A 1 -36.22 -45.02 -56.28
CA MET A 1 -36.28 -46.15 -55.32
C MET A 1 -34.86 -46.34 -54.78
N THR A 2 -34.60 -45.81 -53.58
CA THR A 2 -34.45 -46.56 -52.29
C THR A 2 -33.10 -47.27 -52.19
N SER A 3 -32.34 -47.28 -51.10
CA SER A 3 -32.26 -46.59 -49.80
C SER A 3 -31.11 -47.27 -49.01
N LYS A 4 -30.69 -46.65 -47.89
CA LYS A 4 -29.90 -47.18 -46.75
C LYS A 4 -28.38 -47.07 -46.89
N ASP A 5 -27.72 -46.10 -46.25
CA ASP A 5 -27.62 -45.76 -44.81
C ASP A 5 -27.01 -46.87 -43.94
N SER A 6 -25.80 -46.61 -43.43
CA SER A 6 -25.44 -46.96 -42.05
C SER A 6 -24.48 -45.91 -41.50
N GLU A 7 -25.03 -45.04 -40.66
CA GLU A 7 -24.36 -44.02 -39.85
C GLU A 7 -23.42 -44.64 -38.81
N LYS A 8 -22.31 -43.96 -38.53
CA LYS A 8 -21.56 -44.06 -37.27
C LYS A 8 -21.68 -42.71 -36.53
N PRO A 9 -21.72 -42.71 -35.19
CA PRO A 9 -22.39 -41.68 -34.41
C PRO A 9 -21.60 -40.36 -34.38
N THR A 10 -22.32 -39.29 -34.69
CA THR A 10 -21.97 -37.90 -34.38
C THR A 10 -21.93 -37.72 -32.87
N VAL A 11 -20.74 -37.51 -32.31
CA VAL A 11 -20.59 -36.91 -30.99
C VAL A 11 -20.85 -35.42 -31.16
N VAL A 12 -21.98 -34.96 -30.64
CA VAL A 12 -22.28 -33.53 -30.50
C VAL A 12 -21.29 -32.96 -29.49
N HIS A 13 -20.31 -32.20 -29.98
CA HIS A 13 -19.56 -31.29 -29.14
C HIS A 13 -20.41 -30.04 -28.91
N ASP A 14 -20.73 -29.77 -27.65
CA ASP A 14 -21.21 -28.47 -27.16
C ASP A 14 -20.35 -27.32 -27.72
N PRO A 15 -20.93 -26.12 -27.91
CA PRO A 15 -20.29 -25.05 -28.66
C PRO A 15 -18.96 -24.64 -28.03
N GLU A 16 -17.96 -24.53 -28.89
CA GLU A 16 -16.61 -24.05 -28.59
C GLU A 16 -16.65 -22.77 -27.72
N PRO A 17 -15.70 -22.59 -26.79
CA PRO A 17 -15.56 -21.33 -26.08
C PRO A 17 -15.29 -20.24 -27.11
N ILE A 18 -16.15 -19.22 -27.15
CA ILE A 18 -16.07 -18.06 -28.03
C ILE A 18 -14.64 -17.52 -28.01
N ASP A 19 -13.93 -17.73 -29.11
CA ASP A 19 -12.55 -17.37 -29.31
C ASP A 19 -12.47 -15.84 -29.46
N PHE A 20 -12.30 -15.15 -28.33
CA PHE A 20 -12.50 -13.70 -28.24
C PHE A 20 -11.42 -12.86 -28.93
N PHE A 21 -10.35 -13.46 -29.45
CA PHE A 21 -9.19 -12.70 -29.97
C PHE A 21 -8.46 -13.42 -31.12
N THR A 22 -9.12 -13.60 -32.27
CA THR A 22 -8.37 -13.60 -33.53
C THR A 22 -7.98 -12.15 -33.85
N LYS A 23 -6.78 -11.95 -34.41
CA LYS A 23 -6.26 -10.66 -34.89
C LYS A 23 -7.21 -9.88 -35.83
N GLU A 24 -8.26 -10.54 -36.32
CA GLU A 24 -9.28 -9.98 -37.19
C GLU A 24 -10.51 -9.40 -36.45
N SER A 25 -10.81 -9.79 -35.21
CA SER A 25 -11.97 -9.26 -34.46
C SER A 25 -11.73 -7.84 -33.93
N LEU A 26 -10.47 -7.45 -33.79
CA LEU A 26 -10.04 -6.08 -33.58
C LEU A 26 -9.84 -5.42 -34.94
N GLY A 27 -10.91 -4.82 -35.50
CA GLY A 27 -10.85 -3.94 -36.67
C GLY A 27 -10.07 -2.64 -36.41
N MET A 28 -8.87 -2.75 -35.82
CA MET A 28 -7.99 -1.65 -35.50
C MET A 28 -6.89 -1.58 -36.55
N ASN A 29 -6.81 -0.43 -37.22
CA ASN A 29 -5.65 -0.07 -38.00
C ASN A 29 -4.38 -0.31 -37.19
N ASN A 30 -3.42 -0.94 -37.86
CA ASN A 30 -2.27 -1.67 -37.34
C ASN A 30 -1.16 -0.78 -36.70
N GLN A 31 -1.50 0.08 -35.75
CA GLN A 31 -0.52 0.85 -34.97
C GLN A 31 -0.70 0.59 -33.48
N VAL A 32 0.14 -0.32 -32.94
CA VAL A 32 0.35 -0.39 -31.49
C VAL A 32 1.09 0.90 -31.11
N TYR A 33 0.37 1.87 -30.57
CA TYR A 33 0.95 3.11 -30.05
C TYR A 33 1.71 2.81 -28.76
N GLU A 34 2.96 2.37 -28.87
CA GLU A 34 3.86 2.24 -27.72
C GLU A 34 4.65 3.53 -27.54
N THR A 35 4.77 4.01 -26.30
CA THR A 35 5.57 5.19 -25.98
C THR A 35 7.03 4.93 -26.35
N LYS A 36 7.73 5.90 -26.95
CA LYS A 36 9.16 5.75 -27.30
C LYS A 36 10.03 5.41 -26.09
N PHE A 37 9.56 5.78 -24.91
CA PHE A 37 10.20 5.57 -23.62
C PHE A 37 9.88 4.21 -22.99
N ALA A 38 9.03 3.38 -23.62
CA ALA A 38 8.62 2.08 -23.07
C ALA A 38 9.80 1.11 -22.91
N ALA A 39 10.80 1.19 -23.81
CA ALA A 39 11.97 0.33 -23.84
C ALA A 39 13.14 0.80 -22.95
N LEU A 40 13.04 1.96 -22.29
CA LEU A 40 14.13 2.47 -21.45
C LEU A 40 14.32 1.63 -20.18
N GLY A 41 15.58 1.35 -19.85
CA GLY A 41 15.94 0.76 -18.57
C GLY A 41 15.55 1.67 -17.40
N ARG A 42 15.15 1.10 -16.26
CA ARG A 42 14.60 1.85 -15.11
C ARG A 42 15.51 2.97 -14.59
N TRP A 43 16.83 2.74 -14.57
CA TRP A 43 17.81 3.78 -14.18
C TRP A 43 17.89 4.93 -15.19
N ALA A 44 17.70 4.65 -16.47
CA ALA A 44 17.56 5.69 -17.50
C ALA A 44 16.25 6.45 -17.30
N VAL A 45 15.14 5.76 -17.03
CA VAL A 45 13.85 6.39 -16.71
C VAL A 45 13.97 7.31 -15.48
N VAL A 46 14.67 6.90 -14.42
CA VAL A 46 14.89 7.75 -13.24
C VAL A 46 15.63 9.03 -13.59
N LYS A 47 16.67 8.95 -14.43
CA LYS A 47 17.44 10.13 -14.87
C LYS A 47 16.63 11.02 -15.81
N THR A 48 15.89 10.44 -16.74
CA THR A 48 15.08 11.17 -17.73
C THR A 48 13.85 11.82 -17.09
N PHE A 49 13.18 11.14 -16.15
CA PHE A 49 11.92 11.57 -15.53
C PHE A 49 12.10 12.07 -14.09
N TRP A 50 13.24 12.70 -13.78
CA TRP A 50 13.58 13.13 -12.41
C TRP A 50 12.58 14.15 -11.83
N LYS A 51 11.98 15.02 -12.66
CA LYS A 51 10.95 15.99 -12.21
C LYS A 51 9.69 15.28 -11.73
N ALA A 52 9.20 14.28 -12.48
CA ALA A 52 8.05 13.48 -12.09
C ALA A 52 8.30 12.72 -10.78
N LEU A 53 9.52 12.18 -10.63
CA LEU A 53 9.97 11.56 -9.37
C LEU A 53 9.96 12.53 -8.20
N LEU A 54 10.46 13.75 -8.39
CA LEU A 54 10.47 14.78 -7.36
C LEU A 54 9.05 15.14 -6.92
N PHE A 55 8.11 15.33 -7.87
CA PHE A 55 6.71 15.55 -7.52
C PHE A 55 6.08 14.37 -6.78
N CYS A 56 6.42 13.14 -7.16
CA CYS A 56 5.93 11.95 -6.46
C CYS A 56 6.52 11.81 -5.05
N MET A 57 7.78 12.20 -4.84
CA MET A 57 8.39 12.28 -3.50
C MET A 57 7.74 13.37 -2.64
N ILE A 58 7.41 14.52 -3.24
CA ILE A 58 6.65 15.59 -2.58
C ILE A 58 5.27 15.07 -2.16
N LEU A 59 4.58 14.33 -3.04
CA LEU A 59 3.30 13.70 -2.70
C LEU A 59 3.46 12.67 -1.58
N ASN A 60 4.52 11.86 -1.58
CA ASN A 60 4.82 10.91 -0.51
C ASN A 60 5.12 11.59 0.84
N TRP A 61 5.30 12.92 0.90
CA TRP A 61 5.29 13.65 2.17
C TRP A 61 3.95 13.48 2.94
N ALA A 62 2.83 13.32 2.24
CA ALA A 62 1.56 13.00 2.88
C ALA A 62 1.59 11.64 3.60
N ALA A 63 2.36 10.68 3.08
CA ALA A 63 2.57 9.39 3.74
C ALA A 63 3.37 9.52 5.03
N LEU A 64 4.33 10.45 5.06
CA LEU A 64 5.07 10.80 6.27
C LEU A 64 4.13 11.36 7.34
N ASN A 65 3.20 12.24 6.96
CA ASN A 65 2.17 12.74 7.88
C ASN A 65 1.26 11.62 8.42
N ASP A 66 0.80 10.71 7.55
CA ASP A 66 0.01 9.53 7.96
C ASP A 66 0.77 8.65 8.96
N GLY A 67 2.04 8.34 8.67
CA GLY A 67 2.91 7.59 9.59
C GLY A 67 3.08 8.27 10.95
N PHE A 68 3.20 9.60 10.96
CA PHE A 68 3.30 10.39 12.19
C PHE A 68 2.01 10.27 13.02
N GLN A 69 0.84 10.52 12.42
CA GLN A 69 -0.47 10.44 13.09
C GLN A 69 -0.88 9.03 13.50
N GLN A 70 -0.44 8.00 12.78
CA GLN A 70 -0.71 6.62 13.14
C GLN A 70 -0.07 6.25 14.50
N GLN A 71 1.08 6.84 14.84
CA GLN A 71 1.85 6.52 16.05
C GLN A 71 1.50 7.33 17.29
N ILE A 72 0.95 8.53 17.11
CA ILE A 72 0.67 9.45 18.22
C ILE A 72 -0.23 8.83 19.28
N PRO A 73 -1.36 8.17 18.96
CA PRO A 73 -2.18 7.53 19.99
C PRO A 73 -1.40 6.51 20.83
N GLY A 74 -0.56 5.67 20.21
CA GLY A 74 0.25 4.68 20.92
C GLY A 74 1.30 5.29 21.87
N ASN A 75 1.76 6.50 21.54
CA ASN A 75 2.73 7.27 22.30
C ASN A 75 2.10 8.14 23.40
N VAL A 76 0.90 8.68 23.16
CA VAL A 76 0.18 9.59 24.06
C VAL A 76 -0.55 8.84 25.17
N ILE A 77 -1.19 7.70 24.87
CA ILE A 77 -1.94 6.89 25.85
C ILE A 77 -1.14 6.54 27.11
N PRO A 78 0.14 6.11 27.04
CA PRO A 78 0.93 5.80 28.24
C PRO A 78 1.43 7.03 29.01
N MET A 79 1.28 8.25 28.50
CA MET A 79 1.76 9.46 29.19
C MET A 79 0.89 9.80 30.40
N GLN A 80 1.49 9.94 31.57
CA GLN A 80 0.75 10.26 32.81
C GLN A 80 -0.04 11.57 32.72
N ALA A 81 0.48 12.59 32.03
CA ALA A 81 -0.22 13.86 31.81
C ALA A 81 -1.52 13.69 31.00
N PHE A 82 -1.52 12.77 30.03
CA PHE A 82 -2.70 12.45 29.24
C PHE A 82 -3.72 11.67 30.06
N ILE A 83 -3.25 10.67 30.80
CA ILE A 83 -4.10 9.87 31.71
C ILE A 83 -4.80 10.78 32.73
N ASN A 84 -4.11 11.75 33.33
CA ASN A 84 -4.71 12.67 34.30
C ASN A 84 -5.81 13.57 33.71
N THR A 85 -5.77 13.83 32.39
CA THR A 85 -6.76 14.67 31.70
C THR A 85 -7.94 13.84 31.18
N MET A 86 -7.70 12.58 30.80
CA MET A 86 -8.65 11.74 30.08
C MET A 86 -9.16 10.53 30.91
N ALA A 87 -8.80 10.43 32.18
CA ALA A 87 -9.21 9.32 33.05
C ALA A 87 -10.73 9.30 33.26
N ASP A 88 -11.30 8.10 33.12
CA ASP A 88 -12.71 7.80 33.35
C ASP A 88 -12.90 6.96 34.63
N THR A 89 -11.82 6.33 35.12
CA THR A 89 -11.83 5.39 36.26
C THR A 89 -10.60 5.56 37.16
N THR A 90 -10.70 5.19 38.43
CA THR A 90 -9.57 5.08 39.35
C THR A 90 -9.26 3.61 39.62
N ILE A 91 -8.06 3.15 39.24
CA ILE A 91 -7.58 1.80 39.58
C ILE A 91 -6.51 1.99 40.65
N ASN A 92 -6.70 1.40 41.84
CA ASN A 92 -5.77 1.50 42.98
C ASN A 92 -5.42 2.95 43.39
N GLY A 93 -6.41 3.86 43.37
CA GLY A 93 -6.22 5.26 43.78
C GLY A 93 -5.45 6.15 42.80
N LYS A 94 -5.06 5.63 41.63
CA LYS A 94 -4.48 6.40 40.53
C LYS A 94 -5.49 6.55 39.38
N PRO A 95 -5.60 7.74 38.75
CA PRO A 95 -6.43 7.92 37.56
C PRO A 95 -5.91 6.99 36.45
N ALA A 96 -6.79 6.20 35.85
CA ALA A 96 -6.47 5.28 34.77
C ALA A 96 -7.58 5.32 33.71
N VAL A 97 -7.19 5.25 32.44
CA VAL A 97 -8.14 5.14 31.34
C VAL A 97 -8.56 3.67 31.23
N SER A 98 -9.84 3.37 31.37
CA SER A 98 -10.37 2.01 31.18
C SER A 98 -10.00 1.50 29.79
N ALA A 99 -9.58 0.24 29.70
CA ALA A 99 -9.23 -0.38 28.43
C ALA A 99 -10.37 -0.33 27.41
N ARG A 100 -11.63 -0.34 27.87
CA ARG A 100 -12.81 -0.20 27.01
C ARG A 100 -12.82 1.14 26.25
N VAL A 101 -12.43 2.23 26.91
CA VAL A 101 -12.35 3.57 26.32
C VAL A 101 -11.21 3.66 25.31
N VAL A 102 -10.05 3.06 25.62
CA VAL A 102 -8.91 2.97 24.69
C VAL A 102 -9.29 2.18 23.43
N SER A 103 -9.98 1.04 23.58
CA SER A 103 -10.51 0.26 22.45
C SER A 103 -11.46 1.07 21.57
N TYR A 104 -12.35 1.85 22.19
CA TYR A 104 -13.27 2.72 21.46
C TYR A 104 -12.52 3.78 20.67
N TRP A 105 -11.56 4.48 21.28
CA TRP A 105 -10.74 5.46 20.57
C TRP A 105 -10.06 4.86 19.35
N GLN A 106 -9.34 3.75 19.53
CA GLN A 106 -8.54 3.18 18.45
C GLN A 106 -9.40 2.59 17.33
N GLY A 107 -10.45 1.82 17.65
CA GLY A 107 -11.21 1.19 16.57
C GLY A 107 -12.27 2.07 15.92
N PHE A 108 -12.88 3.04 16.61
CA PHE A 108 -13.72 4.02 15.91
C PHE A 108 -12.88 4.91 15.00
N ALA A 109 -11.67 5.28 15.44
CA ALA A 109 -10.74 6.04 14.60
C ALA A 109 -10.26 5.19 13.40
N GLU A 110 -9.98 3.90 13.58
CA GLU A 110 -9.63 3.04 12.44
C GLU A 110 -10.83 2.77 11.50
N MET A 111 -12.05 2.74 12.04
CA MET A 111 -13.27 2.60 11.24
C MET A 111 -13.50 3.84 10.37
N SER A 112 -13.25 5.04 10.91
CA SER A 112 -13.33 6.27 10.13
C SER A 112 -12.23 6.36 9.08
N LYS A 113 -11.00 5.90 9.39
CA LYS A 113 -9.93 5.74 8.39
C LYS A 113 -10.38 4.83 7.24
N THR A 114 -10.94 3.67 7.57
CA THR A 114 -11.42 2.71 6.58
C THR A 114 -12.53 3.30 5.70
N LEU A 115 -13.48 4.03 6.29
CA LEU A 115 -14.52 4.75 5.54
C LEU A 115 -13.91 5.81 4.60
N GLY A 116 -12.89 6.54 5.06
CA GLY A 116 -12.13 7.47 4.23
C GLY A 116 -11.43 6.77 3.05
N MET A 117 -10.87 5.59 3.26
CA MET A 117 -10.20 4.82 2.20
C MET A 117 -11.17 4.32 1.13
N PHE A 118 -12.39 3.90 1.51
CA PHE A 118 -13.43 3.50 0.56
C PHE A 118 -13.98 4.69 -0.25
N THR A 119 -14.14 5.86 0.40
CA THR A 119 -14.78 7.03 -0.21
C THR A 119 -13.80 7.92 -0.98
N GLY A 120 -12.50 7.88 -0.65
CA GLY A 120 -11.53 8.79 -1.24
C GLY A 120 -11.33 8.62 -2.75
N GLY A 121 -11.46 7.39 -3.28
CA GLY A 121 -11.47 7.16 -4.73
C GLY A 121 -12.62 7.87 -5.45
N TYR A 122 -13.83 7.80 -4.90
CA TYR A 122 -15.01 8.48 -5.44
C TYR A 122 -14.85 10.01 -5.45
N PHE A 123 -14.30 10.59 -4.37
CA PHE A 123 -14.00 12.02 -4.32
C PHE A 123 -12.87 12.42 -5.28
N ALA A 124 -11.83 11.60 -5.43
CA ALA A 124 -10.73 11.84 -6.37
C ALA A 124 -11.20 11.87 -7.83
N ASP A 125 -12.14 10.99 -8.19
CA ASP A 125 -12.71 10.91 -9.54
C ASP A 125 -13.68 12.05 -9.85
N ARG A 126 -14.41 12.56 -8.85
CA ARG A 126 -15.36 13.67 -9.08
C ARG A 126 -14.70 15.05 -9.03
N LEU A 127 -13.82 15.30 -8.06
CA LEU A 127 -13.26 16.63 -7.79
C LEU A 127 -11.89 16.87 -8.45
N GLY A 128 -11.19 15.79 -8.83
CA GLY A 128 -9.77 15.82 -9.20
C GLY A 128 -8.88 15.44 -8.01
N ARG A 129 -7.65 14.96 -8.29
CA ARG A 129 -6.77 14.37 -7.28
C ARG A 129 -6.21 15.46 -6.36
N LYS A 130 -5.76 16.58 -6.92
CA LYS A 130 -5.22 17.73 -6.14
C LYS A 130 -6.29 18.35 -5.25
N LYS A 131 -7.48 18.63 -5.79
CA LYS A 131 -8.58 19.24 -5.02
C LYS A 131 -9.11 18.31 -3.93
N ALA A 132 -9.27 17.02 -4.23
CA ALA A 132 -9.66 16.03 -3.24
C ALA A 132 -8.62 15.91 -2.12
N LEU A 133 -7.32 15.93 -2.46
CA LEU A 133 -6.24 15.91 -1.46
C LEU A 133 -6.27 17.16 -0.58
N CYS A 134 -6.47 18.36 -1.13
CA CYS A 134 -6.65 19.57 -0.34
C CYS A 134 -7.86 19.47 0.61
N GLY A 135 -8.98 18.91 0.14
CA GLY A 135 -10.16 18.67 0.99
C GLY A 135 -9.86 17.72 2.16
N ALA A 136 -9.12 16.63 1.89
CA ALA A 136 -8.68 15.71 2.93
C ALA A 136 -7.76 16.39 3.96
N ILE A 137 -6.87 17.29 3.51
CA ILE A 137 -5.99 18.06 4.41
C ILE A 137 -6.77 19.04 5.30
N VAL A 138 -7.83 19.67 4.78
CA VAL A 138 -8.69 20.54 5.61
C VAL A 138 -9.38 19.73 6.72
N ILE A 139 -9.87 18.53 6.40
CA ILE A 139 -10.45 17.62 7.40
C ILE A 139 -9.40 17.21 8.44
N LEU A 140 -8.18 16.88 7.99
CA LEU A 140 -7.04 16.56 8.87
C LEU A 140 -6.73 17.71 9.84
N LEU A 141 -6.59 18.94 9.33
CA LEU A 141 -6.34 20.11 10.17
C LEU A 141 -7.46 20.36 11.17
N GLY A 142 -8.73 20.25 10.74
CA GLY A 142 -9.88 20.39 11.64
C GLY A 142 -9.86 19.34 12.76
N GLY A 143 -9.48 18.10 12.41
CA GLY A 143 -9.27 17.02 13.37
C GLY A 143 -8.14 17.31 14.36
N SER A 144 -6.95 17.71 13.89
CA SER A 144 -5.81 17.97 14.78
C SER A 144 -6.08 19.16 15.72
N ILE A 145 -6.85 20.18 15.27
CA ILE A 145 -7.30 21.28 16.13
C ILE A 145 -8.25 20.76 17.23
N ALA A 146 -9.17 19.86 16.85
CA ALA A 146 -10.07 19.21 17.80
C ALA A 146 -9.31 18.34 18.82
N GLU A 147 -8.20 17.70 18.42
CA GLU A 147 -7.38 16.87 19.33
C GLU A 147 -6.64 17.73 20.37
N ILE A 148 -6.08 18.88 19.98
CA ILE A 148 -5.42 19.81 20.92
C ILE A 148 -6.42 20.40 21.91
N THR A 149 -7.62 20.73 21.46
CA THR A 149 -8.67 21.38 22.27
C THR A 149 -9.46 20.40 23.13
N ALA A 150 -9.28 19.09 22.94
CA ALA A 150 -9.97 18.07 23.71
C ALA A 150 -9.69 18.19 25.21
N SER A 151 -10.77 18.21 25.99
CA SER A 151 -10.76 18.34 27.46
C SER A 151 -11.41 17.14 28.16
N GLY A 152 -11.92 16.17 27.42
CA GLY A 152 -12.44 14.92 27.95
C GLY A 152 -12.40 13.76 26.95
N TRP A 153 -12.62 12.54 27.44
CA TRP A 153 -12.46 11.32 26.65
C TRP A 153 -13.43 11.23 25.45
N LYS A 154 -14.63 11.80 25.57
CA LYS A 154 -15.62 11.88 24.49
C LYS A 154 -15.22 12.87 23.40
N SER A 155 -14.68 14.03 23.79
CA SER A 155 -14.17 15.01 22.81
C SER A 155 -12.94 14.45 22.07
N TRP A 156 -12.08 13.72 22.76
CA TRP A 156 -10.95 13.03 22.16
C TRP A 156 -11.40 11.98 21.13
N LEU A 157 -12.42 11.18 21.46
CA LEU A 157 -13.00 10.22 20.52
C LEU A 157 -13.47 10.89 19.23
N GLY A 158 -14.23 11.99 19.34
CA GLY A 158 -14.72 12.73 18.18
C GLY A 158 -13.60 13.32 17.33
N ALA A 159 -12.56 13.85 17.99
CA ALA A 159 -11.38 14.39 17.31
C ALA A 159 -10.59 13.30 16.57
N ALA A 160 -10.33 12.16 17.22
CA ALA A 160 -9.61 11.02 16.64
C ALA A 160 -10.35 10.44 15.43
N VAL A 161 -11.69 10.38 15.47
CA VAL A 161 -12.53 9.97 14.33
C VAL A 161 -12.34 10.92 13.15
N LEU A 162 -12.34 12.23 13.39
CA LEU A 162 -12.21 13.25 12.35
C LEU A 162 -10.81 13.24 11.71
N VAL A 163 -9.75 13.19 12.53
CA VAL A 163 -8.37 13.07 12.03
C VAL A 163 -8.22 11.83 11.17
N ARG A 164 -8.62 10.66 11.68
CA ARG A 164 -8.44 9.41 10.94
C ARG A 164 -9.26 9.33 9.66
N LEU A 165 -10.43 9.96 9.60
CA LEU A 165 -11.18 10.09 8.35
C LEU A 165 -10.37 10.85 7.28
N GLY A 166 -9.77 11.98 7.67
CA GLY A 166 -8.90 12.76 6.79
C GLY A 166 -7.68 11.97 6.32
N VAL A 167 -7.07 11.17 7.21
CA VAL A 167 -5.95 10.28 6.89
C VAL A 167 -6.36 9.26 5.82
N GLY A 168 -7.48 8.58 6.02
CA GLY A 168 -7.96 7.55 5.09
C GLY A 168 -8.28 8.09 3.69
N LEU A 169 -8.91 9.28 3.64
CA LEU A 169 -9.15 10.01 2.40
C LEU A 169 -7.82 10.34 1.71
N ALA A 170 -6.88 10.97 2.43
CA ALA A 170 -5.58 11.34 1.88
C ALA A 170 -4.79 10.12 1.36
N GLN A 171 -4.79 9.01 2.10
CA GLN A 171 -4.07 7.79 1.74
C GLN A 171 -4.56 7.19 0.42
N SER A 172 -5.87 7.04 0.22
CA SER A 172 -6.44 6.48 -1.03
C SER A 172 -6.22 7.40 -2.24
N ILE A 173 -6.38 8.71 -2.05
CA ILE A 173 -6.14 9.72 -3.09
C ILE A 173 -4.66 9.73 -3.48
N LEU A 174 -3.76 9.70 -2.50
CA LEU A 174 -2.32 9.76 -2.71
C LEU A 174 -1.79 8.59 -3.54
N ILE A 175 -2.17 7.35 -3.22
CA ILE A 175 -1.72 6.16 -3.94
C ILE A 175 -2.14 6.25 -5.41
N THR A 176 -3.38 6.67 -5.66
CA THR A 176 -3.91 6.88 -7.01
C THR A 176 -3.13 7.98 -7.73
N TYR A 177 -2.92 9.11 -7.07
CA TYR A 177 -2.24 10.27 -7.65
C TYR A 177 -0.79 9.97 -8.03
N VAL A 178 -0.02 9.30 -7.14
CA VAL A 178 1.34 8.85 -7.45
C VAL A 178 1.35 7.83 -8.58
N SER A 179 0.38 6.91 -8.63
CA SER A 179 0.31 5.91 -9.70
C SER A 179 0.07 6.53 -11.09
N GLU A 180 -0.65 7.64 -11.15
CA GLU A 180 -0.96 8.36 -12.39
C GLU A 180 0.20 9.26 -12.83
N LEU A 181 0.94 9.88 -11.90
CA LEU A 181 2.11 10.72 -12.23
C LEU A 181 3.36 9.93 -12.61
N THR A 182 3.45 8.67 -12.18
CA THR A 182 4.65 7.86 -12.36
C THR A 182 4.68 7.13 -13.69
N PRO A 183 5.84 7.14 -14.39
CA PRO A 183 6.09 6.23 -15.51
C PRO A 183 5.89 4.79 -15.07
N PHE A 184 5.32 3.97 -15.97
CA PHE A 184 4.88 2.62 -15.64
C PHE A 184 6.01 1.70 -15.15
N GLN A 185 7.26 1.95 -15.56
CA GLN A 185 8.43 1.13 -15.20
C GLN A 185 8.87 1.28 -13.75
N ILE A 186 8.70 2.47 -13.17
CA ILE A 186 9.15 2.83 -11.81
C ILE A 186 7.98 3.04 -10.84
N ARG A 187 6.74 2.90 -11.33
CA ARG A 187 5.51 3.04 -10.54
C ARG A 187 5.52 2.20 -9.26
N GLY A 188 5.89 0.92 -9.36
CA GLY A 188 5.98 0.04 -8.19
C GLY A 188 6.97 0.54 -7.13
N LEU A 189 8.11 1.11 -7.55
CA LEU A 189 9.10 1.68 -6.64
C LEU A 189 8.55 2.94 -5.94
N MET A 190 7.82 3.80 -6.65
CA MET A 190 7.24 5.02 -6.08
C MET A 190 6.02 4.76 -5.19
N ILE A 191 5.22 3.75 -5.50
CA ILE A 191 4.17 3.25 -4.59
C ILE A 191 4.83 2.60 -3.37
N GLY A 192 5.93 1.89 -3.53
CA GLY A 192 6.71 1.34 -2.41
C GLY A 192 7.35 2.43 -1.52
N ALA A 193 7.73 3.56 -2.10
CA ALA A 193 8.28 4.72 -1.37
C ALA A 193 7.25 5.34 -0.41
N TYR A 194 5.94 5.17 -0.65
CA TYR A 194 4.90 5.53 0.32
C TYR A 194 5.15 4.85 1.68
N GLN A 195 5.45 3.55 1.69
CA GLN A 195 5.72 2.80 2.92
C GLN A 195 7.00 3.28 3.62
N LEU A 196 8.02 3.67 2.85
CA LEU A 196 9.26 4.24 3.38
C LEU A 196 8.99 5.56 4.11
N CYS A 197 8.27 6.48 3.45
CA CYS A 197 7.88 7.76 4.05
C CYS A 197 6.99 7.57 5.28
N LEU A 198 6.08 6.59 5.25
CA LEU A 198 5.27 6.20 6.40
C LEU A 198 6.17 5.77 7.58
N GLY A 199 7.14 4.89 7.36
CA GLY A 199 8.09 4.47 8.41
C GLY A 199 8.94 5.61 8.98
N ILE A 200 9.35 6.56 8.13
CA ILE A 200 10.06 7.77 8.57
C ILE A 200 9.16 8.63 9.46
N GLY A 201 7.89 8.81 9.10
CA GLY A 201 6.91 9.53 9.92
C GLY A 201 6.73 8.90 11.31
N GLN A 202 6.66 7.57 11.37
CA GLN A 202 6.57 6.82 12.62
C GLN A 202 7.80 7.03 13.51
N LEU A 203 9.01 7.03 12.92
CA LEU A 203 10.26 7.31 13.65
C LEU A 203 10.26 8.74 14.23
N ILE A 204 9.87 9.73 13.43
CA ILE A 204 9.83 11.13 13.87
C ILE A 204 8.82 11.31 15.02
N SER A 205 7.68 10.63 14.98
CA SER A 205 6.70 10.62 16.07
C SER A 205 7.27 10.04 17.37
N ALA A 206 8.00 8.93 17.29
CA ALA A 206 8.67 8.35 18.45
C ALA A 206 9.72 9.30 19.06
N ILE A 207 10.52 9.96 18.23
CA ILE A 207 11.54 10.93 18.68
C ILE A 207 10.87 12.17 19.30
N ALA A 208 9.84 12.72 18.66
CA ALA A 208 9.09 13.87 19.18
C ALA A 208 8.47 13.57 20.55
N THR A 209 7.91 12.36 20.71
CA THR A 209 7.37 11.88 21.99
C THR A 209 8.45 11.83 23.07
N GLN A 210 9.63 11.29 22.77
CA GLN A 210 10.73 11.21 23.73
C GLN A 210 11.20 12.61 24.15
N LEU A 211 11.37 13.52 23.19
CA LEU A 211 11.82 14.89 23.46
C LEU A 211 10.85 15.63 24.40
N ILE A 212 9.54 15.48 24.16
CA ILE A 212 8.51 16.12 24.98
C ILE A 212 8.42 15.47 26.36
N THR A 213 8.58 14.16 26.45
CA THR A 213 8.60 13.45 27.75
C THR A 213 9.77 13.92 28.61
N ILE A 214 10.93 14.21 28.02
CA ILE A 214 12.11 14.72 28.72
C ILE A 214 11.95 16.19 29.14
N HIS A 215 11.51 17.07 28.22
CA HIS A 215 11.50 18.51 28.46
C HIS A 215 10.22 19.05 29.10
N GLN A 216 9.07 18.40 28.86
CA GLN A 216 7.75 18.84 29.34
C GLN A 216 6.86 17.65 29.77
N PRO A 217 7.25 16.88 30.80
CA PRO A 217 6.52 15.68 31.23
C PRO A 217 5.07 15.95 31.67
N THR A 218 4.73 17.19 32.01
CA THR A 218 3.40 17.60 32.49
C THR A 218 2.43 18.02 31.39
N LYS A 219 2.86 18.13 30.12
CA LYS A 219 2.03 18.60 29.01
C LYS A 219 2.08 17.64 27.82
N TRP A 220 0.92 17.11 27.43
CA TRP A 220 0.79 16.22 26.26
C TRP A 220 0.44 16.97 24.96
N ARG A 221 -0.24 18.12 25.04
CA ARG A 221 -0.66 18.95 23.89
C ARG A 221 0.47 19.37 22.93
N PRO A 222 1.69 19.67 23.40
CA PRO A 222 2.80 20.00 22.49
C PRO A 222 3.13 18.90 21.48
N LEU A 223 2.85 17.62 21.80
CA LEU A 223 3.13 16.50 20.89
C LEU A 223 2.23 16.58 19.66
N ILE A 224 0.94 16.84 19.88
CA ILE A 224 -0.03 17.03 18.79
C ILE A 224 0.24 18.32 18.04
N ALA A 225 0.74 19.37 18.72
CA ALA A 225 1.12 20.61 18.04
C ALA A 225 2.23 20.40 17.00
N THR A 226 3.11 19.41 17.16
CA THR A 226 4.14 19.10 16.16
C THR A 226 3.57 18.56 14.84
N GLU A 227 2.36 17.98 14.84
CA GLU A 227 1.67 17.53 13.62
C GLU A 227 1.42 18.68 12.63
N PHE A 228 1.18 19.88 13.15
CA PHE A 228 0.88 21.06 12.33
C PHE A 228 2.06 21.47 11.46
N ILE A 229 3.29 21.13 11.86
CA ILE A 229 4.48 21.39 11.05
C ILE A 229 4.44 20.51 9.80
N PHE A 230 4.13 19.21 9.96
CA PHE A 230 4.06 18.27 8.84
C PHE A 230 2.88 18.53 7.92
N THR A 231 1.71 18.80 8.51
CA THR A 231 0.49 19.10 7.76
C THR A 231 0.59 20.48 7.08
N GLY A 232 1.20 21.47 7.73
CA GLY A 232 1.44 22.79 7.16
C GLY A 232 2.39 22.75 5.96
N LEU A 233 3.50 21.99 6.07
CA LEU A 233 4.41 21.80 4.94
C LEU A 233 3.72 21.06 3.79
N LEU A 234 2.88 20.07 4.09
CA LEU A 234 2.12 19.35 3.08
C LEU A 234 1.22 20.28 2.25
N ILE A 235 0.56 21.26 2.88
CA ILE A 235 -0.31 22.23 2.18
C ILE A 235 0.48 23.04 1.15
N LEU A 236 1.64 23.55 1.56
CA LEU A 236 2.53 24.30 0.67
C LEU A 236 2.94 23.42 -0.51
N MET A 237 3.43 22.22 -0.21
CA MET A 237 3.93 21.24 -1.17
C MET A 237 2.89 20.80 -2.20
N VAL A 238 1.64 20.54 -1.80
CA VAL A 238 0.56 20.13 -2.71
C VAL A 238 0.25 21.23 -3.73
N TRP A 239 0.46 22.50 -3.40
CA TRP A 239 0.21 23.60 -4.32
C TRP A 239 1.18 23.61 -5.50
N LEU A 240 2.44 23.17 -5.31
CA LEU A 240 3.43 23.04 -6.38
C LEU A 240 3.16 21.87 -7.34
N VAL A 241 2.47 20.82 -6.89
CA VAL A 241 2.25 19.62 -7.71
C VAL A 241 1.17 19.89 -8.77
N PRO A 242 1.41 19.59 -10.05
CA PRO A 242 0.39 19.69 -11.09
C PRO A 242 -0.66 18.58 -10.96
N GLU A 243 -1.92 18.89 -11.27
CA GLU A 243 -3.01 17.91 -11.28
C GLU A 243 -2.74 16.76 -12.27
N SER A 244 -3.32 15.58 -12.01
CA SER A 244 -3.09 14.39 -12.83
C SER A 244 -3.48 14.59 -14.30
N HIS A 245 -2.57 14.24 -15.21
CA HIS A 245 -2.80 14.30 -16.64
C HIS A 245 -3.85 13.27 -17.11
N ILE A 246 -3.88 12.08 -16.47
CA ILE A 246 -4.87 11.03 -16.75
C ILE A 246 -6.28 11.48 -16.34
N TYR A 247 -6.40 12.23 -15.23
CA TYR A 247 -7.67 12.80 -14.81
C TYR A 247 -8.24 13.78 -15.84
N TYR A 248 -7.43 14.71 -16.32
CA TYR A 248 -7.87 15.67 -17.34
C TYR A 248 -8.21 14.99 -18.67
N ALA A 249 -7.42 13.99 -19.09
CA ALA A 249 -7.69 13.21 -20.28
C ALA A 249 -9.03 12.45 -20.18
N ARG A 250 -9.33 11.83 -19.02
CA ARG A 250 -10.62 11.15 -18.78
C ARG A 250 -11.83 12.08 -18.82
N LYS A 251 -11.62 13.37 -18.49
CA LYS A 251 -12.67 14.39 -18.51
C LYS A 251 -12.85 15.05 -19.89
N GLY A 252 -11.99 14.74 -20.86
CA GLY A 252 -11.96 15.41 -22.17
C GLY A 252 -11.43 16.85 -22.12
N GLU A 253 -10.64 17.19 -21.09
CA GLU A 253 -9.98 18.51 -20.98
C GLU A 253 -8.55 18.44 -21.54
N ASP A 254 -8.43 18.21 -22.85
CA ASP A 254 -7.19 17.84 -23.55
C ASP A 254 -6.06 18.87 -23.37
N ASP A 255 -6.37 20.16 -23.46
CA ASP A 255 -5.38 21.25 -23.31
C ASP A 255 -4.74 21.26 -21.91
N LYS A 256 -5.52 20.98 -20.87
CA LYS A 256 -5.03 20.92 -19.49
C LYS A 256 -4.24 19.64 -19.24
N ALA A 257 -4.63 18.53 -19.87
CA ALA A 257 -3.86 17.30 -19.84
C ALA A 257 -2.47 17.51 -20.46
N LYS A 258 -2.40 18.10 -21.66
CA LYS A 258 -1.14 18.45 -22.34
C LYS A 258 -0.28 19.40 -21.51
N LYS A 259 -0.88 20.43 -20.89
CA LYS A 259 -0.16 21.35 -19.99
C LYS A 259 0.41 20.66 -18.75
N SER A 260 -0.34 19.73 -18.16
CA SER A 260 0.16 18.92 -17.03
C SER A 260 1.31 18.02 -17.48
N MET A 261 1.20 17.36 -18.65
CA MET A 261 2.27 16.55 -19.23
C MET A 261 3.52 17.37 -19.54
N LEU A 262 3.39 18.58 -20.09
CA LEU A 262 4.52 19.50 -20.29
C LEU A 262 5.19 19.90 -18.97
N THR A 263 4.42 20.08 -17.90
CA THR A 263 4.97 20.41 -16.58
C THR A 263 5.74 19.21 -15.98
N LEU A 264 5.24 17.99 -16.18
CA LEU A 264 5.83 16.75 -15.68
C LEU A 264 7.04 16.28 -16.52
N TYR A 265 6.94 16.40 -17.85
CA TYR A 265 7.79 15.72 -18.84
C TYR A 265 8.41 16.66 -19.88
N GLY A 266 8.04 17.94 -19.93
CA GLY A 266 8.40 18.85 -21.02
C GLY A 266 9.88 19.28 -21.10
N ASN A 267 10.77 18.71 -20.28
CA ASN A 267 12.21 18.99 -20.32
C ASN A 267 13.02 17.79 -20.83
N ILE A 268 12.38 16.89 -21.57
CA ILE A 268 12.96 15.68 -22.11
C ILE A 268 13.19 15.90 -23.62
N ASP A 269 14.42 15.68 -24.07
CA ASP A 269 14.77 15.81 -25.49
C ASP A 269 13.97 14.81 -26.35
N GLY A 270 13.28 15.33 -27.37
CA GLY A 270 12.46 14.53 -28.28
C GLY A 270 11.09 14.09 -27.72
N TYR A 271 10.64 14.65 -26.59
CA TYR A 271 9.31 14.38 -26.04
C TYR A 271 8.22 15.09 -26.85
N ASP A 272 7.58 14.34 -27.74
CA ASP A 272 6.39 14.80 -28.47
C ASP A 272 5.14 14.59 -27.58
N VAL A 273 4.71 15.68 -26.95
CA VAL A 273 3.53 15.70 -26.08
C VAL A 273 2.29 15.27 -26.83
N GLU A 274 2.18 15.58 -28.12
CA GLU A 274 0.99 15.28 -28.92
C GLU A 274 0.89 13.77 -29.17
N HIS A 275 2.02 13.14 -29.50
CA HIS A 275 2.09 11.70 -29.68
C HIS A 275 1.81 10.94 -28.38
N GLU A 276 2.47 11.33 -27.27
CA GLU A 276 2.28 10.71 -25.96
C GLU A 276 0.85 10.93 -25.42
N TYR A 277 0.25 12.08 -25.71
CA TYR A 277 -1.15 12.35 -25.36
C TYR A 277 -2.10 11.43 -26.14
N ARG A 278 -1.87 11.22 -27.44
CA ARG A 278 -2.66 10.27 -28.25
C ARG A 278 -2.55 8.84 -27.73
N VAL A 279 -1.39 8.42 -27.24
CA VAL A 279 -1.21 7.10 -26.61
C VAL A 279 -2.13 6.98 -25.38
N ILE A 280 -2.15 8.00 -24.52
CA ILE A 280 -3.01 8.01 -23.32
C ILE A 280 -4.49 8.02 -23.73
N GLN A 281 -4.87 8.84 -24.71
CA GLN A 281 -6.24 8.93 -25.21
C GLN A 281 -6.72 7.60 -25.80
N HIS A 282 -5.90 6.95 -26.62
CA HIS A 282 -6.18 5.62 -27.16
C HIS A 282 -6.33 4.57 -26.03
N GLY A 283 -5.52 4.66 -24.97
CA GLY A 283 -5.67 3.82 -23.79
C GLY A 283 -7.01 4.02 -23.06
N ILE A 284 -7.44 5.28 -22.91
CA ILE A 284 -8.73 5.63 -22.28
C ILE A 284 -9.91 5.23 -23.18
N ASP A 285 -9.81 5.40 -24.49
CA ASP A 285 -10.86 5.03 -25.44
C ASP A 285 -11.03 3.51 -25.52
N ALA A 286 -9.93 2.75 -25.52
CA ALA A 286 -9.96 1.30 -25.38
C ALA A 286 -10.60 0.88 -24.04
N GLU A 287 -10.25 1.54 -22.93
CA GLU A 287 -10.86 1.32 -21.61
C GLU A 287 -12.38 1.58 -21.66
N ARG A 288 -12.81 2.65 -22.33
CA ARG A 288 -14.20 3.07 -22.47
C ARG A 288 -15.02 2.13 -23.36
N GLN A 289 -14.47 1.67 -24.48
CA GLN A 289 -15.12 0.69 -25.37
C GLN A 289 -15.37 -0.62 -24.63
N LEU A 290 -14.36 -1.13 -23.92
CA LEU A 290 -14.51 -2.33 -23.08
C LEU A 290 -15.53 -2.15 -21.95
N HIS A 291 -15.68 -0.93 -21.40
CA HIS A 291 -16.72 -0.63 -20.41
C HIS A 291 -18.14 -0.67 -21.00
N LEU A 292 -18.32 -0.22 -22.24
CA LEU A 292 -19.63 -0.26 -22.92
C LEU A 292 -20.02 -1.70 -23.30
N GLU A 293 -19.04 -2.54 -23.59
CA GLU A 293 -19.23 -3.98 -23.86
C GLU A 293 -19.58 -4.78 -22.60
N SER A 294 -19.19 -4.30 -21.42
CA SER A 294 -19.41 -4.99 -20.15
C SER A 294 -20.75 -4.59 -19.50
N LYS A 295 -21.74 -5.49 -19.53
CA LYS A 295 -23.10 -5.28 -18.98
C LYS A 295 -23.19 -5.22 -17.44
N SER A 296 -22.08 -5.18 -16.71
CA SER A 296 -22.07 -5.25 -15.23
C SER A 296 -21.90 -3.86 -14.60
N SER A 297 -22.54 -3.63 -13.44
CA SER A 297 -22.34 -2.42 -12.65
C SER A 297 -20.85 -2.28 -12.28
N SER A 298 -20.26 -1.13 -12.57
CA SER A 298 -18.81 -0.87 -12.55
C SER A 298 -18.06 -1.40 -11.31
N PHE A 299 -18.67 -1.39 -10.11
CA PHE A 299 -18.01 -1.87 -8.88
C PHE A 299 -18.06 -3.39 -8.68
N PHE A 300 -19.15 -4.07 -9.10
CA PHE A 300 -19.27 -5.53 -8.92
C PHE A 300 -18.52 -6.33 -9.99
N GLU A 301 -18.08 -5.67 -11.06
CA GLU A 301 -17.24 -6.25 -12.11
C GLU A 301 -15.88 -6.76 -11.59
N ILE A 302 -15.44 -6.24 -10.45
CA ILE A 302 -14.24 -6.69 -9.72
C ILE A 302 -14.37 -8.16 -9.26
N PHE A 303 -15.60 -8.64 -9.04
CA PHE A 303 -15.91 -10.01 -8.62
C PHE A 303 -16.30 -10.92 -9.78
N ASP A 304 -16.21 -10.45 -11.03
CA ASP A 304 -16.53 -11.28 -12.18
C ASP A 304 -15.53 -12.44 -12.32
N LYS A 305 -15.94 -13.53 -12.97
CA LYS A 305 -15.25 -14.82 -13.08
C LYS A 305 -13.78 -14.69 -13.54
N HIS A 306 -13.49 -13.64 -14.32
CA HIS A 306 -12.16 -13.35 -14.83
C HIS A 306 -11.28 -12.52 -13.87
N ASN A 307 -11.89 -11.62 -13.08
CA ASN A 307 -11.17 -10.61 -12.30
C ASN A 307 -11.08 -10.94 -10.81
N TRP A 308 -11.95 -11.80 -10.26
CA TRP A 308 -11.96 -12.10 -8.83
C TRP A 308 -10.62 -12.66 -8.31
N ARG A 309 -9.90 -13.45 -9.11
CA ARG A 309 -8.56 -13.96 -8.74
C ARG A 309 -7.53 -12.85 -8.62
N ARG A 310 -7.62 -11.83 -9.49
CA ARG A 310 -6.73 -10.64 -9.48
C ARG A 310 -7.01 -9.77 -8.26
N THR A 311 -8.28 -9.54 -7.98
CA THR A 311 -8.76 -8.81 -6.79
C THR A 311 -8.32 -9.51 -5.52
N LEU A 312 -8.54 -10.82 -5.41
CA LEU A 312 -8.15 -11.61 -4.25
C LEU A 312 -6.64 -11.59 -4.04
N ALA A 313 -5.84 -11.70 -5.11
CA ALA A 313 -4.38 -11.61 -5.01
C ALA A 313 -3.91 -10.27 -4.43
N GLY A 314 -4.47 -9.15 -4.90
CA GLY A 314 -4.17 -7.82 -4.37
C GLY A 314 -4.62 -7.65 -2.93
N CYS A 315 -5.83 -8.11 -2.61
CA CYS A 315 -6.41 -8.08 -1.27
C CYS A 315 -5.56 -8.89 -0.27
N MET A 316 -5.18 -10.12 -0.62
CA MET A 316 -4.34 -10.98 0.22
C MET A 316 -2.94 -10.38 0.43
N GLY A 317 -2.37 -9.76 -0.61
CA GLY A 317 -1.07 -9.08 -0.52
C GLY A 317 -1.07 -7.99 0.54
N ILE A 318 -2.03 -7.06 0.47
CA ILE A 318 -2.11 -5.95 1.42
C ILE A 318 -2.61 -6.39 2.80
N CYS A 319 -3.56 -7.32 2.88
CA CYS A 319 -4.11 -7.84 4.14
C CYS A 319 -3.09 -8.68 4.92
N SER A 320 -2.02 -9.17 4.27
CA SER A 320 -0.91 -9.83 4.95
C SER A 320 -0.23 -8.96 6.01
N GLN A 321 -0.39 -7.62 5.95
CA GLN A 321 0.17 -6.69 6.91
C GLN A 321 -0.48 -6.80 8.29
N TRP A 322 -1.82 -6.72 8.37
CA TRP A 322 -2.51 -6.87 9.65
C TRP A 322 -2.43 -8.31 10.17
N ALA A 323 -2.47 -9.31 9.27
CA ALA A 323 -2.35 -10.70 9.67
C ALA A 323 -0.97 -11.05 10.25
N ALA A 324 0.06 -10.29 9.89
CA ALA A 324 1.39 -10.42 10.47
C ALA A 324 1.48 -9.88 11.90
N GLY A 325 0.52 -9.07 12.34
CA GLY A 325 0.50 -8.46 13.66
C GLY A 325 0.98 -7.02 13.72
N ALA A 326 1.02 -6.32 12.57
CA ALA A 326 1.37 -4.90 12.50
C ALA A 326 0.62 -4.00 13.52
N PRO A 327 -0.70 -4.16 13.77
CA PRO A 327 -1.41 -3.32 14.74
C PRO A 327 -0.85 -3.42 16.16
N ILE A 328 -0.45 -4.62 16.61
CA ILE A 328 0.11 -4.83 17.96
C ILE A 328 1.47 -4.15 18.06
N VAL A 329 2.38 -4.50 17.16
CA VAL A 329 3.78 -4.08 17.27
C VAL A 329 3.91 -2.59 17.04
N PHE A 330 3.14 -2.00 16.13
CA PHE A 330 3.25 -0.57 15.86
C PHE A 330 2.38 0.28 16.78
N SER A 331 1.17 -0.12 17.17
CA SER A 331 0.33 0.73 18.02
C SER A 331 0.56 0.55 19.52
N TYR A 332 1.17 -0.57 19.95
CA TYR A 332 1.36 -0.88 21.37
C TYR A 332 2.82 -1.19 21.75
N SER A 333 3.80 -1.03 20.85
CA SER A 333 5.23 -1.29 21.12
C SER A 333 5.70 -0.71 22.46
N THR A 334 5.48 0.59 22.67
CA THR A 334 5.93 1.29 23.88
C THR A 334 5.29 0.69 25.15
N TYR A 335 4.02 0.30 25.09
CA TYR A 335 3.34 -0.38 26.20
C TYR A 335 3.90 -1.79 26.42
N PHE A 336 4.11 -2.57 25.37
CA PHE A 336 4.73 -3.91 25.48
C PHE A 336 6.13 -3.83 26.08
N PHE A 337 6.94 -2.86 25.67
CA PHE A 337 8.28 -2.67 26.23
C PHE A 337 8.26 -2.21 27.69
N ALA A 338 7.27 -1.41 28.07
CA ALA A 338 7.07 -1.01 29.46
C ALA A 338 6.65 -2.20 30.35
N VAL A 339 5.70 -3.02 29.89
CA VAL A 339 5.27 -4.25 30.60
C VAL A 339 6.36 -5.30 30.64
N ALA A 340 7.22 -5.36 29.62
CA ALA A 340 8.39 -6.24 29.58
C ALA A 340 9.56 -5.81 30.49
N GLY A 341 9.42 -4.73 31.28
CA GLY A 341 10.41 -4.36 32.30
C GLY A 341 11.73 -3.77 31.78
N LEU A 342 11.78 -3.33 30.53
CA LEU A 342 12.98 -2.71 29.94
C LEU A 342 13.22 -1.31 30.53
N LYS A 343 14.47 -1.03 30.92
CA LYS A 343 14.86 0.24 31.58
C LYS A 343 14.57 1.49 30.71
N ASP A 344 14.64 1.38 29.38
CA ASP A 344 14.39 2.48 28.43
C ASP A 344 13.48 2.06 27.25
N PRO A 345 12.15 2.02 27.42
CA PRO A 345 11.21 1.63 26.35
C PRO A 345 11.30 2.50 25.09
N PHE A 346 11.59 3.79 25.24
CA PHE A 346 11.68 4.75 24.13
C PHE A 346 12.85 4.49 23.19
N LEU A 347 14.03 4.17 23.74
CA LEU A 347 15.23 3.88 22.95
C LEU A 347 15.00 2.63 22.08
N VAL A 348 14.34 1.63 22.64
CA VAL A 348 13.97 0.41 21.92
C VAL A 348 12.98 0.68 20.79
N THR A 349 11.97 1.53 21.02
CA THR A 349 11.03 1.95 19.98
C THR A 349 11.75 2.66 18.83
N ILE A 350 12.72 3.54 19.11
CA ILE A 350 13.53 4.21 18.08
C ILE A 350 14.36 3.20 17.28
N ILE A 351 15.08 2.29 17.94
CA ILE A 351 15.84 1.21 17.27
C ILE A 351 14.92 0.40 16.35
N THR A 352 13.72 0.09 16.83
CA THR A 352 12.73 -0.69 16.09
C THR A 352 12.32 0.01 14.79
N PHE A 353 12.06 1.32 14.81
CA PHE A 353 11.71 2.08 13.60
C PHE A 353 12.90 2.30 12.67
N VAL A 354 14.12 2.48 13.19
CA VAL A 354 15.32 2.56 12.35
C VAL A 354 15.54 1.25 11.60
N LEU A 355 15.43 0.11 12.28
CA LEU A 355 15.52 -1.21 11.65
C LEU A 355 14.39 -1.44 10.64
N LEU A 356 13.17 -0.97 10.93
CA LEU A 356 12.06 -1.01 9.99
C LEU A 356 12.39 -0.26 8.70
N ILE A 357 12.94 0.95 8.79
CA ILE A 357 13.32 1.76 7.62
C ILE A 357 14.38 1.04 6.79
N ILE A 358 15.43 0.52 7.44
CA ILE A 358 16.49 -0.25 6.75
C ILE A 358 15.91 -1.47 6.05
N ALA A 359 14.99 -2.18 6.71
CA ALA A 359 14.30 -3.35 6.15
C ALA A 359 13.38 -3.00 4.98
N ILE A 360 12.70 -1.84 5.01
CA ILE A 360 11.88 -1.37 3.89
C ILE A 360 12.77 -1.01 2.70
N VAL A 361 13.86 -0.27 2.92
CA VAL A 361 14.81 0.09 1.83
C VAL A 361 15.40 -1.17 1.22
N SER A 362 15.84 -2.13 2.04
CA SER A 362 16.38 -3.39 1.54
C SER A 362 15.32 -4.19 0.77
N SER A 363 14.05 -4.17 1.21
CA SER A 363 12.95 -4.80 0.47
C SER A 363 12.71 -4.14 -0.88
N LEU A 364 12.76 -2.81 -0.97
CA LEU A 364 12.51 -2.08 -2.21
C LEU A 364 13.61 -2.37 -3.24
N VAL A 365 14.85 -2.55 -2.80
CA VAL A 365 15.95 -2.99 -3.66
C VAL A 365 15.81 -4.48 -4.00
N ALA A 366 15.53 -5.33 -3.01
CA ALA A 366 15.42 -6.78 -3.19
C ALA A 366 14.25 -7.18 -4.11
N CYS A 367 13.14 -6.42 -4.10
CA CYS A 367 12.00 -6.69 -4.96
C CYS A 367 12.32 -6.47 -6.45
N GLU A 368 13.44 -5.81 -6.76
CA GLU A 368 13.95 -5.65 -8.11
C GLU A 368 14.84 -6.78 -8.59
N PHE A 369 15.38 -7.63 -7.71
CA PHE A 369 16.28 -8.72 -8.08
C PHE A 369 15.67 -10.11 -7.83
N ILE A 370 14.94 -10.27 -6.73
CA ILE A 370 14.43 -11.56 -6.25
C ILE A 370 13.01 -11.83 -6.76
N GLY A 371 12.26 -10.76 -7.06
CA GLY A 371 10.83 -10.81 -7.38
C GLY A 371 9.94 -10.59 -6.14
N ARG A 372 8.62 -10.49 -6.36
CA ARG A 372 7.66 -10.01 -5.34
C ARG A 372 7.09 -11.19 -4.54
N ARG A 373 6.90 -12.34 -5.19
CA ARG A 373 6.32 -13.53 -4.57
C ARG A 373 7.28 -14.20 -3.58
N PRO A 374 8.59 -14.40 -3.87
CA PRO A 374 9.53 -14.95 -2.89
C PRO A 374 9.70 -14.07 -1.65
N LEU A 375 9.58 -12.74 -1.77
CA LEU A 375 9.68 -11.85 -0.62
C LEU A 375 8.41 -11.88 0.25
N LEU A 376 7.22 -11.97 -0.35
CA LEU A 376 5.97 -12.12 0.40
C LEU A 376 5.84 -13.48 1.09
N VAL A 377 6.23 -14.57 0.40
CA VAL A 377 6.11 -15.94 0.89
C VAL A 377 7.33 -16.38 1.72
N GLY A 378 8.52 -15.86 1.44
CA GLY A 378 9.80 -16.22 2.08
C GLY A 378 9.87 -15.91 3.58
N ARG A 379 8.89 -15.17 4.12
CA ARG A 379 8.75 -14.90 5.57
C ARG A 379 8.66 -16.17 6.43
N VAL A 380 8.28 -17.31 5.85
CA VAL A 380 8.18 -18.59 6.58
C VAL A 380 9.56 -19.11 7.00
N GLN A 381 10.62 -18.83 6.24
CA GLN A 381 11.97 -19.31 6.54
C GLN A 381 12.57 -18.59 7.76
N ILE A 382 12.32 -17.27 7.89
CA ILE A 382 12.73 -16.51 9.09
C ILE A 382 11.91 -16.94 10.32
N ARG A 383 10.62 -17.33 10.15
CA ARG A 383 9.78 -17.83 11.25
C ARG A 383 10.14 -19.24 11.73
N LYS A 384 10.60 -20.14 10.85
CA LYS A 384 11.12 -21.45 11.28
C LYS A 384 12.29 -21.31 12.26
N GLN A 385 13.07 -20.24 12.14
CA GLN A 385 14.16 -19.91 13.08
C GLN A 385 13.68 -19.29 14.40
N MET A 386 12.44 -18.79 14.48
CA MET A 386 11.82 -18.26 15.72
C MET A 386 11.22 -19.37 16.61
N LYS A 387 11.08 -20.61 16.11
CA LYS A 387 10.45 -21.70 16.85
C LYS A 387 11.23 -22.25 18.06
N PRO A 388 12.57 -22.17 18.17
CA PRO A 388 13.23 -22.66 19.39
C PRO A 388 13.24 -21.64 20.54
N SER A 389 12.96 -20.35 20.31
CA SER A 389 13.22 -19.31 21.32
C SER A 389 12.03 -18.89 22.19
N LEU A 390 10.78 -19.19 21.79
CA LEU A 390 9.60 -18.65 22.50
C LEU A 390 8.88 -19.68 23.39
N THR A 391 9.00 -20.98 23.12
CA THR A 391 8.37 -22.04 23.92
C THR A 391 9.23 -22.53 25.08
N ASP A 392 10.57 -22.47 24.96
CA ASP A 392 11.49 -22.98 25.99
C ASP A 392 11.91 -21.91 27.02
N TYR A 393 11.64 -20.63 26.78
CA TYR A 393 12.16 -19.51 27.60
C TYR A 393 11.10 -18.81 28.48
N LEU A 394 9.84 -19.25 28.45
CA LEU A 394 8.77 -18.71 29.32
C LEU A 394 8.83 -19.25 30.76
N VAL A 395 9.91 -19.95 31.13
CA VAL A 395 10.17 -20.46 32.48
C VAL A 395 11.49 -19.84 32.97
N ASP A 396 11.37 -18.82 33.81
CA ASP A 396 12.40 -18.22 34.67
C ASP A 396 13.79 -17.89 34.09
N ASN A 397 13.99 -16.62 33.70
CA ASN A 397 15.12 -15.76 34.10
C ASN A 397 15.15 -14.45 33.31
N THR A 398 15.84 -13.44 33.82
CA THR A 398 16.15 -12.13 33.18
C THR A 398 16.82 -12.21 31.79
N ALA A 399 17.22 -13.40 31.33
CA ALA A 399 17.61 -13.68 29.94
C ALA A 399 16.41 -13.70 28.96
N SER A 400 15.20 -13.96 29.47
CA SER A 400 13.93 -14.00 28.73
C SER A 400 13.60 -12.65 28.08
N ASP A 401 13.82 -11.54 28.78
CA ASP A 401 13.39 -10.21 28.30
C ASP A 401 14.22 -9.73 27.11
N LYS A 402 15.54 -9.99 27.13
CA LYS A 402 16.44 -9.68 26.01
C LYS A 402 16.19 -10.58 24.80
N ALA A 403 15.86 -11.85 25.02
CA ALA A 403 15.52 -12.79 23.97
C ALA A 403 14.17 -12.44 23.30
N ALA A 404 13.17 -12.05 24.08
CA ALA A 404 11.88 -11.57 23.59
C ALA A 404 12.05 -10.29 22.74
N LEU A 405 12.90 -9.37 23.19
CA LEU A 405 13.25 -8.17 22.42
C LEU A 405 13.91 -8.53 21.09
N GLY A 406 14.91 -9.42 21.09
CA GLY A 406 15.56 -9.90 19.88
C GLY A 406 14.59 -10.52 18.88
N CYS A 407 13.63 -11.32 19.36
CA CYS A 407 12.58 -11.90 18.53
C CYS A 407 11.63 -10.83 17.95
N LEU A 408 11.30 -9.78 18.70
CA LEU A 408 10.48 -8.68 18.19
C LEU A 408 11.23 -7.90 17.10
N LEU A 409 12.51 -7.58 17.30
CA LEU A 409 13.32 -6.88 16.29
C LEU A 409 13.47 -7.71 15.01
N LEU A 410 13.70 -9.02 15.14
CA LEU A 410 13.72 -9.94 14.00
C LEU A 410 12.37 -10.00 13.28
N TRP A 411 11.25 -9.95 14.02
CA TRP A 411 9.91 -9.86 13.44
C TRP A 411 9.74 -8.56 12.65
N VAL A 412 10.22 -7.42 13.16
CA VAL A 412 10.15 -6.12 12.47
C VAL A 412 10.98 -6.12 11.20
N ILE A 413 12.18 -6.70 11.22
CA ILE A 413 13.00 -6.86 10.02
C ILE A 413 12.28 -7.77 9.01
N ALA A 414 11.75 -8.91 9.45
CA ALA A 414 11.00 -9.81 8.57
C ALA A 414 9.77 -9.14 7.97
N TYR A 415 9.04 -8.34 8.75
CA TYR A 415 7.89 -7.56 8.30
C TYR A 415 8.28 -6.47 7.28
N GLY A 416 9.32 -5.68 7.58
CA GLY A 416 9.82 -4.60 6.75
C GLY A 416 10.37 -5.10 5.41
N CYS A 417 11.06 -6.25 5.42
CA CYS A 417 11.58 -6.91 4.21
C CYS A 417 10.50 -7.50 3.30
N SER A 418 9.22 -7.43 3.67
CA SER A 418 8.15 -8.16 2.98
C SER A 418 6.79 -7.44 2.97
N ALA A 419 6.01 -7.48 4.05
CA ALA A 419 4.61 -7.05 4.11
C ALA A 419 4.39 -5.60 3.84
N GLY A 420 5.22 -4.76 4.47
CA GLY A 420 5.05 -3.33 4.41
C GLY A 420 5.09 -2.88 2.95
N PRO A 421 6.26 -2.91 2.31
CA PRO A 421 6.39 -2.34 0.97
C PRO A 421 5.66 -3.17 -0.09
N ILE A 422 5.74 -4.50 -0.03
CA ILE A 422 5.17 -5.35 -1.09
C ILE A 422 3.66 -5.44 -0.98
N GLY A 423 3.06 -5.24 0.20
CA GLY A 423 1.60 -5.17 0.35
C GLY A 423 0.99 -4.00 -0.43
N PHE A 424 1.62 -2.81 -0.40
CA PHE A 424 1.18 -1.66 -1.20
C PHE A 424 1.47 -1.83 -2.68
N VAL A 425 2.64 -2.38 -3.04
CA VAL A 425 3.00 -2.67 -4.43
C VAL A 425 2.05 -3.72 -5.03
N ALA A 426 1.70 -4.75 -4.27
CA ALA A 426 0.73 -5.79 -4.64
C ALA A 426 -0.62 -5.18 -5.03
N ALA A 427 -1.16 -4.29 -4.20
CA ALA A 427 -2.44 -3.64 -4.48
C ALA A 427 -2.42 -2.85 -5.80
N GLY A 428 -1.28 -2.24 -6.15
CA GLY A 428 -1.11 -1.49 -7.39
C GLY A 428 -0.81 -2.33 -8.63
N GLU A 429 -0.06 -3.44 -8.49
CA GLU A 429 0.41 -4.25 -9.62
C GLU A 429 -0.54 -5.38 -10.03
N THR A 430 -1.37 -5.93 -9.13
CA THR A 430 -2.27 -7.05 -9.47
C THR A 430 -3.55 -6.63 -10.18
N SER A 431 -3.86 -5.32 -10.19
CA SER A 431 -5.09 -4.79 -10.76
C SER A 431 -4.97 -4.52 -12.26
N THR A 432 -6.03 -4.86 -13.00
CA THR A 432 -6.18 -4.42 -14.39
C THR A 432 -6.16 -2.91 -14.47
N PRO A 433 -5.53 -2.31 -15.50
CA PRO A 433 -5.58 -0.86 -15.70
C PRO A 433 -7.00 -0.29 -15.60
N ARG A 434 -7.99 -1.01 -16.13
CA ARG A 434 -9.43 -0.67 -16.12
C ARG A 434 -10.04 -0.61 -14.72
N LEU A 435 -9.94 -1.70 -13.96
CA LEU A 435 -10.55 -1.80 -12.63
C LEU A 435 -9.60 -1.33 -11.52
N ARG A 436 -8.50 -0.65 -11.86
CA ARG A 436 -7.42 -0.32 -10.92
C ARG A 436 -7.89 0.51 -9.75
N ALA A 437 -8.56 1.62 -10.02
CA ALA A 437 -9.03 2.52 -8.97
C ALA A 437 -9.97 1.80 -8.00
N GLN A 438 -10.88 0.99 -8.53
CA GLN A 438 -11.88 0.28 -7.73
C GLN A 438 -11.28 -0.91 -6.97
N THR A 439 -10.44 -1.71 -7.64
CA THR A 439 -9.74 -2.86 -7.04
C THR A 439 -8.78 -2.39 -5.94
N THR A 440 -8.04 -1.31 -6.18
CA THR A 440 -7.12 -0.73 -5.18
C THR A 440 -7.90 -0.19 -3.99
N SER A 441 -9.01 0.52 -4.21
CA SER A 441 -9.88 1.03 -3.13
C SER A 441 -10.52 -0.11 -2.33
N PHE A 442 -10.96 -1.18 -3.00
CA PHE A 442 -11.47 -2.38 -2.34
C PHE A 442 -10.40 -3.08 -1.50
N ASN A 443 -9.19 -3.28 -2.06
CA ASN A 443 -8.06 -3.89 -1.36
C ASN A 443 -7.65 -3.08 -0.12
N LEU A 444 -7.58 -1.75 -0.26
CA LEU A 444 -7.31 -0.82 0.85
C LEU A 444 -8.43 -0.84 1.89
N GLY A 445 -9.68 -0.94 1.46
CA GLY A 445 -10.83 -1.10 2.34
C GLY A 445 -10.79 -2.40 3.15
N CYS A 446 -10.48 -3.54 2.53
CA CYS A 446 -10.27 -4.81 3.23
C CYS A 446 -9.09 -4.76 4.20
N TYR A 447 -8.02 -4.07 3.83
CA TYR A 447 -6.90 -3.79 4.73
C TYR A 447 -7.36 -3.01 5.97
N GLY A 448 -8.13 -1.93 5.77
CA GLY A 448 -8.69 -1.13 6.86
C GLY A 448 -9.63 -1.92 7.77
N LEU A 449 -10.55 -2.71 7.20
CA LEU A 449 -11.46 -3.56 7.97
C LEU A 449 -10.71 -4.55 8.87
N GLY A 450 -9.64 -5.16 8.36
CA GLY A 450 -8.77 -6.00 9.18
C GLY A 450 -8.19 -5.22 10.35
N PHE A 451 -7.61 -4.05 10.08
CA PHE A 451 -7.09 -3.16 11.13
C PHE A 451 -8.15 -2.79 12.17
N VAL A 452 -9.40 -2.51 11.79
CA VAL A 452 -10.50 -2.23 12.74
C VAL A 452 -10.73 -3.39 13.70
N VAL A 453 -10.86 -4.61 13.16
CA VAL A 453 -11.09 -5.82 13.98
C VAL A 453 -9.94 -6.01 14.95
N PHE A 454 -8.70 -5.96 14.47
CA PHE A 454 -7.54 -6.13 15.35
C PHE A 454 -7.40 -5.01 16.36
N GLN A 455 -7.64 -3.74 16.03
CA GLN A 455 -7.54 -2.64 17.00
C GLN A 455 -8.60 -2.74 18.11
N TRP A 456 -9.78 -3.29 17.84
CA TRP A 456 -10.76 -3.60 18.89
C TRP A 456 -10.35 -4.79 19.76
N THR A 457 -9.88 -5.88 19.14
CA THR A 457 -9.56 -7.11 19.87
C THR A 457 -8.26 -6.99 20.67
N VAL A 458 -7.25 -6.33 20.12
CA VAL A 458 -5.91 -6.20 20.73
C VAL A 458 -5.97 -5.53 22.09
N SER A 459 -6.66 -4.40 22.20
CA SER A 459 -6.83 -3.69 23.46
C SER A 459 -7.49 -4.55 24.54
N TYR A 460 -8.44 -5.40 24.15
CA TYR A 460 -9.12 -6.33 25.06
C TYR A 460 -8.24 -7.52 25.46
N MET A 461 -7.41 -8.02 24.54
CA MET A 461 -6.47 -9.13 24.80
C MET A 461 -5.34 -8.72 25.75
N ILE A 462 -4.84 -7.49 25.62
CA ILE A 462 -3.70 -6.98 26.38
C ILE A 462 -4.12 -6.50 27.77
N SER A 463 -5.31 -5.91 27.90
CA SER A 463 -5.73 -5.29 29.16
C SER A 463 -5.80 -6.30 30.33
N PRO A 464 -5.26 -5.93 31.51
CA PRO A 464 -5.37 -6.73 32.73
C PRO A 464 -6.81 -6.95 33.20
N ASP A 465 -7.74 -6.05 32.84
CA ASP A 465 -9.13 -6.08 33.30
C ASP A 465 -10.01 -7.08 32.53
N ALA A 466 -9.51 -7.65 31.45
CA ALA A 466 -10.27 -8.52 30.55
C ALA A 466 -9.52 -9.80 30.20
N GLY A 467 -8.83 -9.83 29.04
CA GLY A 467 -8.19 -11.04 28.53
C GLY A 467 -6.92 -11.45 29.28
N ASN A 468 -6.23 -10.48 29.91
CA ASN A 468 -4.96 -10.66 30.63
C ASN A 468 -3.97 -11.65 29.96
N LEU A 469 -3.93 -11.64 28.62
CA LEU A 469 -3.01 -12.51 27.87
C LEU A 469 -1.59 -11.95 27.90
N GLY A 470 -1.41 -10.67 28.24
CA GLY A 470 -0.12 -10.00 28.29
C GLY A 470 0.68 -10.24 27.00
N VAL A 471 1.93 -10.66 27.15
CA VAL A 471 2.84 -10.98 26.02
C VAL A 471 2.37 -12.20 25.21
N LYS A 472 1.57 -13.10 25.79
CA LYS A 472 1.06 -14.30 25.09
C LYS A 472 0.06 -13.97 23.97
N ALA A 473 -0.46 -12.73 23.93
CA ALA A 473 -1.28 -12.23 22.83
C ALA A 473 -0.61 -12.37 21.44
N VAL A 474 0.73 -12.32 21.38
CA VAL A 474 1.52 -12.45 20.14
C VAL A 474 1.33 -13.83 19.48
N PHE A 475 1.04 -14.89 20.24
CA PHE A 475 0.84 -16.24 19.70
C PHE A 475 -0.39 -16.35 18.78
N VAL A 476 -1.42 -15.52 19.00
CA VAL A 476 -2.62 -15.56 18.16
C VAL A 476 -2.26 -15.11 16.73
N TRP A 477 -1.40 -14.11 16.57
CA TRP A 477 -0.96 -13.63 15.25
C TRP A 477 0.09 -14.55 14.64
N ALA A 478 0.93 -15.19 15.46
CA ALA A 478 1.77 -16.28 15.00
C ALA A 478 0.94 -17.44 14.40
N GLY A 479 -0.22 -17.75 14.99
CA GLY A 479 -1.20 -18.70 14.46
C GLY A 479 -1.83 -18.24 13.14
N LEU A 480 -2.24 -16.98 13.04
CA LEU A 480 -2.86 -16.39 11.85
C LEU A 480 -1.89 -16.25 10.65
N LEU A 481 -0.60 -16.13 10.92
CA LEU A 481 0.46 -16.04 9.92
C LEU A 481 0.60 -17.31 9.05
N VAL A 482 0.34 -18.49 9.61
CA VAL A 482 0.45 -19.76 8.87
C VAL A 482 -0.59 -19.87 7.74
N PRO A 483 -1.91 -19.77 8.00
CA PRO A 483 -2.92 -19.87 6.96
C PRO A 483 -2.81 -18.72 5.95
N THR A 484 -2.47 -17.49 6.39
CA THR A 484 -2.25 -16.39 5.46
C THR A 484 -1.07 -16.62 4.53
N THR A 485 0.01 -17.25 5.00
CA THR A 485 1.12 -17.60 4.10
C THR A 485 0.73 -18.70 3.10
N VAL A 486 -0.06 -19.68 3.53
CA VAL A 486 -0.58 -20.73 2.63
C VAL A 486 -1.44 -20.11 1.53
N LEU A 487 -2.36 -19.21 1.89
CA LEU A 487 -3.19 -18.49 0.94
C LEU A 487 -2.36 -17.61 -0.01
N LEU A 488 -1.35 -16.89 0.49
CA LEU A 488 -0.42 -16.14 -0.35
C LEU A 488 0.32 -17.06 -1.35
N TRP A 489 0.70 -18.27 -0.93
CA TRP A 489 1.38 -19.19 -1.83
C TRP A 489 0.49 -19.65 -3.00
N PHE A 490 -0.79 -19.93 -2.74
CA PHE A 490 -1.73 -20.39 -3.76
C PHE A 490 -2.26 -19.26 -4.66
N PHE A 491 -2.55 -18.09 -4.11
CA PHE A 491 -3.29 -17.03 -4.81
C PHE A 491 -2.44 -15.86 -5.29
N TYR A 492 -1.24 -15.63 -4.72
CA TYR A 492 -0.42 -14.48 -5.11
C TYR A 492 0.52 -14.82 -6.29
N PRO A 493 0.42 -14.12 -7.43
CA PRO A 493 1.26 -14.36 -8.60
C PRO A 493 2.64 -13.69 -8.48
N GLU A 494 3.59 -14.09 -9.32
CA GLU A 494 4.80 -13.30 -9.53
C GLU A 494 4.54 -12.23 -10.59
N THR A 495 4.64 -10.96 -10.21
CA THR A 495 4.44 -9.79 -11.09
C THR A 495 5.76 -9.23 -11.63
N TYR A 496 6.91 -9.70 -11.13
CA TYR A 496 8.21 -9.21 -11.55
C TYR A 496 8.50 -9.46 -13.04
N GLY A 497 8.91 -8.40 -13.74
CA GLY A 497 9.37 -8.47 -15.14
C GLY A 497 8.25 -8.73 -16.15
N ARG A 498 6.99 -8.61 -15.74
CA ARG A 498 5.81 -8.81 -16.58
C ARG A 498 5.08 -7.49 -16.83
N SER A 499 4.64 -7.28 -18.07
CA SER A 499 3.76 -6.17 -18.42
C SER A 499 2.32 -6.44 -17.97
N TYR A 500 1.48 -5.40 -17.90
CA TYR A 500 0.06 -5.56 -17.56
C TYR A 500 -0.65 -6.50 -18.55
N TRP A 501 -0.30 -6.40 -19.83
CA TRP A 501 -0.85 -7.26 -20.89
C TRP A 501 -0.45 -8.73 -20.72
N GLU A 502 0.81 -8.98 -20.32
CA GLU A 502 1.28 -10.33 -20.01
C GLU A 502 0.60 -10.93 -18.79
N LEU A 503 0.37 -10.13 -17.75
CA LEU A 503 -0.42 -10.54 -16.58
C LEU A 503 -1.85 -10.87 -17.01
N ASP A 504 -2.45 -10.02 -17.83
CA ASP A 504 -3.82 -10.21 -18.29
C ASP A 504 -3.99 -11.51 -19.10
N GLU A 505 -3.01 -11.81 -19.98
CA GLU A 505 -2.92 -13.07 -20.73
C GLU A 505 -2.82 -14.31 -19.81
N LEU A 506 -1.97 -14.26 -18.77
CA LEU A 506 -1.78 -15.40 -17.87
C LEU A 506 -3.05 -15.71 -17.06
N TYR A 507 -3.76 -14.67 -16.65
CA TYR A 507 -5.03 -14.80 -15.96
C TYR A 507 -6.16 -15.26 -16.90
N SER A 508 -6.16 -14.83 -18.18
CA SER A 508 -7.15 -15.31 -19.18
C SER A 508 -6.96 -16.78 -19.51
N ARG A 509 -5.70 -17.23 -19.59
CA ARG A 509 -5.31 -18.64 -19.69
C ARG A 509 -5.60 -19.47 -18.43
N ASN A 510 -6.22 -18.89 -17.40
CA ASN A 510 -6.59 -19.55 -16.14
C ASN A 510 -5.44 -20.26 -15.42
N ILE A 511 -4.21 -19.80 -15.61
CA ILE A 511 -3.03 -20.43 -15.02
C ILE A 511 -3.06 -20.23 -13.50
N PRO A 512 -2.66 -21.22 -12.70
CA PRO A 512 -2.54 -21.03 -11.26
C PRO A 512 -1.45 -20.00 -10.95
N ALA A 513 -1.73 -19.08 -10.01
CA ALA A 513 -0.85 -17.96 -9.67
C ALA A 513 0.60 -18.41 -9.37
N TRP A 514 0.78 -19.63 -8.85
CA TRP A 514 2.10 -20.14 -8.55
C TRP A 514 2.99 -20.52 -9.73
N ARG A 515 2.43 -20.64 -10.94
CA ARG A 515 3.17 -20.99 -12.17
C ARG A 515 3.49 -19.81 -13.07
N PHE A 516 3.10 -18.58 -12.68
CA PHE A 516 3.25 -17.38 -13.50
C PHE A 516 4.71 -17.09 -13.88
N LYS A 517 5.67 -17.41 -13.00
CA LYS A 517 7.10 -17.21 -13.28
C LYS A 517 7.60 -18.06 -14.45
N ASN A 518 7.09 -19.29 -14.58
CA ASN A 518 7.63 -20.29 -15.51
C ASN A 518 6.82 -20.41 -16.81
N THR A 519 5.71 -19.69 -16.92
CA THR A 519 4.84 -19.79 -18.10
C THR A 519 5.29 -18.77 -19.15
N PRO A 520 5.58 -19.20 -20.40
CA PRO A 520 5.83 -18.28 -21.51
C PRO A 520 4.55 -17.53 -21.90
N THR A 521 4.69 -16.24 -22.19
CA THR A 521 3.61 -15.37 -22.71
C THR A 521 3.75 -15.20 -24.21
N LEU A 522 2.69 -14.75 -24.89
CA LEU A 522 2.71 -14.47 -26.34
C LEU A 522 3.77 -13.41 -26.71
N VAL A 523 4.12 -12.51 -25.78
CA VAL A 523 5.21 -11.52 -25.93
C VAL A 523 6.59 -12.17 -25.87
N ASP A 524 6.75 -13.22 -25.05
CA ASP A 524 7.99 -14.01 -25.00
C ASP A 524 8.11 -14.88 -26.27
N GLU A 525 7.01 -15.47 -26.74
CA GLU A 525 6.96 -16.30 -27.95
C GLU A 525 7.16 -15.49 -29.23
N SER A 526 6.69 -14.24 -29.28
CA SER A 526 6.92 -13.31 -30.40
C SER A 526 8.31 -12.65 -30.41
N GLY A 527 9.15 -12.92 -29.39
CA GLY A 527 10.51 -12.38 -29.29
C GLY A 527 10.59 -10.88 -28.97
N GLY A 528 9.50 -10.25 -28.54
CA GLY A 528 9.42 -8.80 -28.27
C GLY A 528 10.42 -8.32 -27.22
N LYS A 529 10.63 -9.10 -26.15
CA LYS A 529 11.64 -8.78 -25.11
C LYS A 529 13.08 -8.83 -25.63
N ASN A 530 13.39 -9.75 -26.53
CA ASN A 530 14.73 -9.87 -27.12
C ASN A 530 15.02 -8.72 -28.10
N ARG A 531 14.02 -8.21 -28.84
CA ARG A 531 14.17 -7.01 -29.68
C ARG A 531 14.41 -5.74 -28.88
N ALA A 532 13.71 -5.53 -27.76
CA ALA A 532 13.93 -4.38 -26.89
C ALA A 532 15.34 -4.36 -26.26
N LEU A 533 15.82 -5.53 -25.81
CA LEU A 533 17.19 -5.70 -25.28
C LEU A 533 18.28 -5.52 -26.36
N MET A 534 18.03 -5.96 -27.60
CA MET A 534 18.95 -5.76 -28.73
C MET A 534 18.96 -4.29 -29.21
N SER A 535 17.82 -3.59 -29.17
CA SER A 535 17.71 -2.16 -29.47
C SER A 535 18.54 -1.32 -28.49
N GLY A 536 18.45 -1.59 -27.18
CA GLY A 536 19.25 -0.90 -26.16
C GLY A 536 20.75 -1.18 -26.24
N ARG A 537 21.16 -2.30 -26.87
CA ARG A 537 22.58 -2.65 -27.09
C ARG A 537 23.16 -1.95 -28.33
N ASN A 538 22.34 -1.68 -29.35
CA ASN A 538 22.74 -0.95 -30.55
C ASN A 538 22.88 0.57 -30.32
N ASP A 539 22.16 1.15 -29.35
CA ASP A 539 22.38 2.56 -28.97
C ASP A 539 23.70 2.76 -28.21
N HIS A 540 24.13 1.76 -27.43
CA HIS A 540 25.46 1.78 -26.81
C HIS A 540 26.60 1.60 -27.82
N SER A 541 26.40 0.83 -28.91
CA SER A 541 27.43 0.69 -29.95
C SER A 541 27.48 1.89 -30.90
N LYS A 542 26.37 2.61 -31.12
CA LYS A 542 26.37 3.84 -31.94
C LYS A 542 27.08 5.01 -31.25
N ASN A 543 26.97 5.14 -29.92
CA ASN A 543 27.68 6.20 -29.17
C ASN A 543 29.18 5.94 -29.01
N GLN A 544 29.69 4.74 -29.28
CA GLN A 544 31.13 4.47 -29.30
C GLN A 544 31.80 4.75 -30.66
N ASN A 545 31.02 4.80 -31.75
CA ASN A 545 31.57 5.06 -33.10
C ASN A 545 31.53 6.54 -33.53
N THR A 546 31.08 7.45 -32.66
CA THR A 546 31.12 8.91 -32.87
C THR A 546 32.15 9.64 -32.01
N MET A 547 33.01 8.90 -31.29
CA MET A 547 34.16 9.43 -30.54
C MET A 547 35.50 8.84 -31.03
N THR A 548 35.68 8.75 -32.35
CA THR A 548 36.98 8.53 -32.99
C THR A 548 37.15 9.45 -34.17
#